data_AF-A0AAV0SRG2-F1
#
_entry.id   AF-A0AAV0SRG2-F1
#
_cell.length_a   1.000
_cell.length_b   1.000
_cell.length_c   1.000
_cell.angle_alpha   90.00
_cell.angle_beta   90.00
_cell.angle_gamma   90.00
#
_symmetry.space_group_name_H-M   'P 1'
#
loop_
_entity.id
_entity.type
_entity.pdbx_description
1 polymer ?
#
loop_
_entity_poly.entity_id
_entity_poly.type
_entity_poly.pdbx_seq_one_letter_code
_entity_poly.pdbx_strand_id
1 'polypeptide(L)'
;MDEQVKIPVKRSRDEASKLLGEKMLQGWILLGASCPVDDCYTPLMRNKQAKMFCVRCAQYVITEEDAKKQQAEKEAEKIVAVEKEEAEAGARLEEERRRHIAQQFRLEEQAKQARKMQELEQKKTQHVATVQGTGTVWSKRKIDDLLSRSSSKSDADVNVVRRQTLAALYQKMEALTDSLSPNDHSERLISVAKAVREIAEAAQLLK
;
A
#
# COMPACT_ATOMS: atom_id res chain seq x y z
N MET A 1 28.93 19.92 19.43
CA MET A 1 27.91 18.99 19.93
C MET A 1 28.67 17.99 20.78
N ASP A 2 28.95 18.38 22.02
CA ASP A 2 29.74 17.61 22.97
C ASP A 2 28.97 16.37 23.41
N GLU A 3 29.31 15.24 22.80
CA GLU A 3 28.91 13.90 23.25
C GLU A 3 29.53 13.68 24.64
N GLN A 4 28.75 13.97 25.69
CA GLN A 4 29.16 13.75 27.07
C GLN A 4 29.42 12.26 27.31
N VAL A 5 30.69 11.86 27.22
CA VAL A 5 31.18 10.56 27.68
C VAL A 5 30.98 10.51 29.19
N LYS A 6 29.84 9.94 29.63
CA LYS A 6 29.59 9.64 31.04
C LYS A 6 30.65 8.64 31.52
N ILE A 7 31.63 9.14 32.27
CA ILE A 7 32.65 8.29 32.87
C ILE A 7 31.94 7.34 33.85
N PRO A 8 32.02 6.01 33.64
CA PRO A 8 31.31 5.07 34.48
C PRO A 8 31.92 5.08 35.89
N VAL A 9 31.12 5.47 36.89
CA VAL A 9 31.52 5.46 38.29
C VAL A 9 31.81 4.02 38.71
N LYS A 10 33.08 3.68 38.91
CA LYS A 10 33.51 2.35 39.37
C LYS A 10 33.36 2.27 40.89
N ARG A 11 32.56 1.32 41.38
CA ARG A 11 32.45 1.01 42.82
C ARG A 11 33.73 0.40 43.38
N SER A 12 33.89 0.50 44.70
CA SER A 12 34.96 -0.20 45.41
C SER A 12 34.79 -1.72 45.33
N ARG A 13 35.87 -2.47 45.54
CA ARG A 13 35.84 -3.94 45.53
C ARG A 13 34.91 -4.50 46.62
N ASP A 14 34.91 -3.88 47.80
CA ASP A 14 34.12 -4.34 48.94
C ASP A 14 32.62 -4.10 48.71
N GLU A 15 32.28 -2.94 48.15
CA GLU A 15 30.90 -2.63 47.75
C GLU A 15 30.42 -3.56 46.63
N ALA A 16 31.28 -3.84 45.64
CA ALA A 16 30.96 -4.80 44.59
C ALA A 16 30.70 -6.20 45.16
N SER A 17 31.49 -6.65 46.14
CA SER A 17 31.32 -7.95 46.79
C SER A 17 30.01 -8.04 47.56
N LYS A 18 29.65 -6.98 48.29
CA LYS A 18 28.36 -6.88 49.00
C LYS A 18 27.18 -6.99 48.02
N LEU A 19 27.21 -6.18 46.96
CA LEU A 19 26.15 -6.14 45.95
C LEU A 19 26.05 -7.44 45.13
N LEU A 20 27.17 -8.11 44.86
CA LEU A 20 27.17 -9.45 44.23
C LEU A 20 26.38 -10.43 45.12
N GLY A 21 26.65 -10.44 46.43
CA GLY A 21 25.90 -11.26 47.38
C GLY A 21 24.41 -10.94 47.40
N GLU A 22 24.05 -9.66 47.46
CA GLU A 22 22.64 -9.22 47.40
C GLU A 22 21.93 -9.68 46.11
N LYS A 23 22.62 -9.60 44.96
CA LYS A 23 22.07 -10.06 43.68
C LYS A 23 21.91 -11.57 43.62
N MET A 24 22.85 -12.34 44.18
CA MET A 24 22.71 -13.80 44.27
C MET A 24 21.49 -14.19 45.12
N LEU A 25 21.25 -13.49 46.23
CA LEU A 25 20.03 -13.67 47.05
C LEU A 25 18.75 -13.33 46.28
N GLN A 26 18.81 -12.38 45.34
CA GLN A 26 17.71 -12.08 44.40
C GLN A 26 17.56 -13.13 43.28
N GLY A 27 18.35 -14.19 43.29
CA GLY A 27 18.33 -15.26 42.28
C GLY A 27 19.10 -14.94 41.00
N TRP A 28 20.07 -14.02 41.05
CA TRP A 28 20.99 -13.79 39.94
C TRP A 28 22.11 -14.84 39.94
N ILE A 29 22.58 -15.18 38.75
CA ILE A 29 23.61 -16.22 38.55
C ILE A 29 24.92 -15.53 38.22
N LEU A 30 26.00 -15.89 38.92
CA LEU A 30 27.34 -15.43 38.61
C LEU A 30 27.89 -16.23 37.41
N LEU A 31 28.39 -15.53 36.40
CA LEU A 31 28.92 -16.12 35.17
C LEU A 31 30.44 -16.28 35.26
N GLY A 32 30.99 -17.24 34.52
CA GLY A 32 32.43 -17.42 34.35
C GLY A 32 33.10 -16.38 33.43
N ALA A 33 32.38 -15.31 33.06
CA ALA A 33 32.86 -14.23 32.22
C ALA A 33 33.13 -12.98 33.07
N SER A 34 34.24 -12.30 32.81
CA SER A 34 34.61 -11.04 33.46
C SER A 34 34.13 -9.82 32.67
N CYS A 35 34.00 -8.69 33.37
CA CYS A 35 33.65 -7.43 32.74
C CYS A 35 34.74 -6.99 31.73
N PRO A 36 34.36 -6.60 30.49
CA PRO A 36 35.31 -6.19 29.45
C PRO A 36 35.88 -4.79 29.66
N VAL A 37 35.40 -4.05 30.67
CA VAL A 37 35.91 -2.71 31.00
C VAL A 37 37.29 -2.84 31.64
N ASP A 38 38.26 -2.09 31.11
CA ASP A 38 39.63 -2.02 31.65
C ASP A 38 39.61 -1.73 33.15
N ASP A 39 40.49 -2.40 33.91
CA ASP A 39 40.63 -2.33 35.37
C ASP A 39 39.41 -2.77 36.21
N CYS A 40 38.35 -3.34 35.62
CA CYS A 40 37.20 -3.82 36.38
C CYS A 40 37.35 -5.29 36.79
N TYR A 41 37.56 -6.17 35.81
CA TYR A 41 37.70 -7.64 35.92
C TYR A 41 36.69 -8.35 36.83
N THR A 42 35.57 -7.70 37.17
CA THR A 42 34.54 -8.22 38.07
C THR A 42 33.68 -9.24 37.31
N PRO A 43 33.34 -10.39 37.90
CA PRO A 43 32.50 -11.38 37.24
C PRO A 43 31.13 -10.78 36.90
N LEU A 44 30.63 -11.12 35.70
CA LEU A 44 29.32 -10.71 35.26
C LEU A 44 28.24 -11.56 35.94
N MET A 45 27.07 -10.96 36.13
CA MET A 45 25.89 -11.65 36.65
C MET A 45 24.78 -11.69 35.61
N ARG A 46 24.02 -12.78 35.56
CA ARG A 46 22.85 -12.94 34.71
C ARG A 46 21.56 -12.92 35.53
N ASN A 47 20.58 -12.17 35.07
CA ASN A 47 19.22 -12.22 35.64
C ASN A 47 18.35 -13.30 34.97
N LYS A 48 17.09 -13.42 35.43
CA LYS A 48 16.09 -14.34 34.85
C LYS A 48 15.73 -14.02 33.39
N GLN A 49 15.93 -12.79 32.95
CA GLN A 49 15.72 -12.34 31.56
C GLN A 49 16.98 -12.52 30.69
N ALA A 50 17.95 -13.33 31.14
CA ALA A 50 19.24 -13.58 30.48
C ALA A 50 20.13 -12.35 30.26
N LYS A 51 19.83 -11.19 30.86
CA LYS A 51 20.64 -9.97 30.75
C LYS A 51 21.89 -10.06 31.63
N MET A 52 23.04 -9.74 31.06
CA MET A 52 24.32 -9.72 31.76
C MET A 52 24.60 -8.34 32.36
N PHE A 53 25.11 -8.31 33.59
CA PHE A 53 25.31 -7.08 34.35
C PHE A 53 26.61 -7.12 35.15
N CYS A 54 27.37 -6.03 35.12
CA CYS A 54 28.52 -5.81 35.97
C CYS A 54 28.11 -4.94 37.18
N VAL A 55 28.22 -5.52 38.37
CA VAL A 55 27.86 -4.85 39.63
C VAL A 55 28.81 -3.70 39.97
N ARG A 56 30.10 -3.85 39.66
CA ARG A 56 31.13 -2.84 39.95
C ARG A 56 31.01 -1.61 39.05
N CYS A 57 30.76 -1.82 37.76
CA CYS A 57 30.54 -0.73 36.81
C CYS A 57 29.11 -0.18 36.85
N ALA A 58 28.15 -0.93 37.43
CA ALA A 58 26.71 -0.63 37.37
C ALA A 58 26.08 -0.77 35.97
N GLN A 59 26.76 -1.41 35.02
CA GLN A 59 26.38 -1.42 33.61
C GLN A 59 25.97 -2.82 33.13
N TYR A 60 24.99 -2.85 32.22
CA TYR A 60 24.66 -4.04 31.47
C TYR A 60 25.70 -4.28 30.38
N VAL A 61 26.09 -5.53 30.23
CA VAL A 61 26.98 -5.99 29.15
C VAL A 61 26.12 -6.74 28.15
N ILE A 62 26.24 -6.36 26.89
CA ILE A 62 25.51 -6.98 25.79
C ILE A 62 26.59 -7.55 24.86
N THR A 63 26.46 -8.81 24.47
CA THR A 63 27.35 -9.41 23.48
C THR A 63 27.02 -8.85 22.10
N GLU A 64 27.95 -8.95 21.16
CA GLU A 64 27.70 -8.53 19.78
C GLU A 64 26.49 -9.27 19.17
N GLU A 65 26.30 -10.53 19.53
CA GLU A 65 25.15 -11.34 19.08
C GLU A 65 23.83 -10.82 19.65
N ASP A 66 23.77 -10.52 20.94
CA ASP A 66 22.56 -10.01 21.58
C ASP A 66 22.25 -8.58 21.13
N ALA A 67 23.27 -7.78 20.82
CA ALA A 67 23.10 -6.45 20.25
C ALA A 67 22.47 -6.53 18.85
N LYS A 68 22.95 -7.44 17.99
CA LYS A 68 22.38 -7.69 16.67
C LYS A 68 20.93 -8.17 16.76
N LYS A 69 20.63 -9.09 17.68
CA LYS A 69 19.24 -9.55 17.92
C LYS A 69 18.33 -8.41 18.35
N GLN A 70 18.75 -7.59 19.32
CA GLN A 70 17.96 -6.44 19.76
C GLN A 70 17.77 -5.39 18.65
N GLN A 71 18.77 -5.20 17.78
CA GLN A 71 18.64 -4.32 16.62
C GLN A 71 17.63 -4.88 15.62
N ALA A 72 17.74 -6.17 15.26
CA ALA A 72 16.82 -6.83 14.36
C ALA A 72 15.37 -6.83 14.89
N GLU A 73 15.17 -7.07 16.19
CA GLU A 73 13.86 -7.00 16.84
C GLU A 73 13.27 -5.58 16.78
N LYS A 74 14.07 -4.56 17.09
CA LYS A 74 13.64 -3.15 17.00
C LYS A 74 13.38 -2.72 15.57
N GLU A 75 14.15 -3.21 14.61
CA GLU A 75 13.97 -2.93 13.20
C GLU A 75 12.68 -3.59 12.69
N ALA A 76 12.44 -4.85 13.03
CA ALA A 76 11.20 -5.55 12.73
C ALA A 76 9.98 -4.84 13.35
N GLU A 77 10.07 -4.42 14.62
CA GLU A 77 8.98 -3.68 15.29
C GLU A 77 8.69 -2.34 14.59
N LYS A 78 9.73 -1.62 14.15
CA LYS A 78 9.57 -0.39 13.36
C LYS A 78 8.91 -0.64 12.01
N ILE A 79 9.33 -1.69 11.30
CA ILE A 79 8.72 -2.05 10.00
C ILE A 79 7.24 -2.34 10.18
N VAL A 80 6.87 -3.15 11.18
CA VAL A 80 5.47 -3.46 11.49
C VAL A 80 4.67 -2.20 11.87
N ALA A 81 5.27 -1.27 12.61
CA ALA A 81 4.62 -0.01 12.94
C ALA A 81 4.36 0.86 11.71
N VAL A 82 5.34 0.97 10.80
CA VAL A 82 5.20 1.74 9.55
C VAL A 82 4.15 1.12 8.65
N GLU A 83 4.16 -0.20 8.44
CA GLU A 83 3.16 -0.90 7.63
C GLU A 83 1.73 -0.69 8.16
N LYS A 84 1.57 -0.70 9.48
CA LYS A 84 0.28 -0.43 10.12
C LYS A 84 -0.16 1.02 9.90
N GLU A 85 0.72 2.00 10.07
CA GLU A 85 0.41 3.41 9.81
C GLU A 85 0.03 3.65 8.34
N GLU A 86 0.76 3.03 7.40
CA GLU A 86 0.45 3.11 5.97
C GLU A 86 -0.91 2.47 5.63
N ALA A 87 -1.22 1.31 6.22
CA ALA A 87 -2.50 0.65 6.03
C ALA A 87 -3.67 1.48 6.60
N GLU A 88 -3.50 2.08 7.77
CA GLU A 88 -4.50 2.98 8.37
C GLU A 88 -4.68 4.25 7.54
N ALA A 89 -3.60 4.84 7.02
CA ALA A 89 -3.66 5.98 6.12
C ALA A 89 -4.39 5.63 4.80
N GLY A 90 -4.08 4.47 4.22
CA GLY A 90 -4.76 3.94 3.04
C GLY A 90 -6.26 3.76 3.26
N ALA A 91 -6.66 3.17 4.39
CA ALA A 91 -8.06 2.99 4.75
C ALA A 91 -8.81 4.33 4.91
N ARG A 92 -8.17 5.35 5.52
CA ARG A 92 -8.76 6.69 5.63
C ARG A 92 -9.00 7.34 4.27
N LEU A 93 -8.02 7.25 3.37
CA LEU A 93 -8.11 7.79 2.02
C LEU A 93 -9.22 7.10 1.20
N GLU A 94 -9.37 5.79 1.37
CA GLU A 94 -10.45 5.04 0.72
C GLU A 94 -11.83 5.42 1.28
N GLU A 95 -11.94 5.62 2.59
CA GLU A 95 -13.19 6.07 3.21
C GLU A 95 -13.59 7.47 2.73
N GLU A 96 -12.64 8.41 2.66
CA GLU A 96 -12.88 9.75 2.10
C GLU A 96 -13.35 9.69 0.65
N ARG A 97 -12.73 8.85 -0.18
CA ARG A 97 -13.17 8.62 -1.56
C ARG A 97 -14.62 8.12 -1.62
N ARG A 98 -14.99 7.15 -0.76
CA ARG A 98 -16.36 6.62 -0.69
C ARG A 98 -17.36 7.70 -0.27
N ARG A 99 -17.01 8.54 0.70
CA ARG A 99 -17.83 9.67 1.14
C ARG A 99 -18.03 10.69 0.03
N HIS A 100 -16.97 11.02 -0.71
CA HIS A 100 -17.04 11.95 -1.85
C HIS A 100 -17.96 11.42 -2.96
N ILE A 101 -17.81 10.15 -3.34
CA ILE A 101 -18.69 9.51 -4.34
C ILE A 101 -20.15 9.54 -3.88
N ALA A 102 -20.42 9.15 -2.63
CA ALA A 102 -21.78 9.17 -2.08
C ALA A 102 -22.38 10.59 -2.00
N GLN A 103 -21.55 11.60 -1.77
CA GLN A 103 -21.98 13.00 -1.79
C GLN A 103 -22.32 13.48 -3.20
N GLN A 104 -21.51 13.12 -4.20
CA GLN A 104 -21.77 13.46 -5.60
C GLN A 104 -23.10 12.87 -6.08
N PHE A 105 -23.34 11.57 -5.83
CA PHE A 105 -24.62 10.93 -6.19
C PHE A 105 -25.83 11.62 -5.55
N ARG A 106 -25.72 12.01 -4.27
CA ARG A 106 -26.80 12.75 -3.59
C ARG A 106 -27.10 14.09 -4.25
N LEU A 107 -26.06 14.85 -4.59
CA LEU A 107 -26.23 16.16 -5.24
C LEU A 107 -26.80 16.03 -6.66
N GLU A 108 -26.37 15.03 -7.41
CA GLU A 108 -26.89 14.76 -8.75
C GLU A 108 -28.37 14.37 -8.73
N GLU A 109 -28.78 13.52 -7.78
CA GLU A 109 -30.20 13.17 -7.59
C GLU A 109 -31.04 14.39 -7.20
N GLN A 110 -30.55 15.23 -6.28
CA GLN A 110 -31.22 16.50 -5.93
C GLN A 110 -31.35 17.43 -7.15
N ALA A 111 -30.30 17.57 -7.96
CA ALA A 111 -30.33 18.40 -9.17
C ALA A 111 -31.31 17.84 -10.21
N LYS A 112 -31.37 16.52 -10.38
CA LYS A 112 -32.32 15.85 -11.27
C LYS A 112 -33.76 16.03 -10.82
N GLN A 113 -34.02 15.92 -9.52
CA GLN A 113 -35.33 16.20 -8.92
C GLN A 113 -35.73 17.67 -9.12
N ALA A 114 -34.81 18.62 -8.88
CA ALA A 114 -35.05 20.05 -9.08
C ALA A 114 -35.34 20.40 -10.55
N ARG A 115 -34.56 19.85 -11.49
CA ARG A 115 -34.82 20.00 -12.94
C ARG A 115 -36.20 19.47 -13.33
N LYS A 116 -36.57 18.30 -12.81
CA LYS A 116 -37.90 17.70 -13.05
C LYS A 116 -39.03 18.57 -12.48
N MET A 117 -38.82 19.18 -11.31
CA MET A 117 -39.77 20.12 -10.71
C MET A 117 -39.93 21.40 -11.56
N GLN A 118 -38.81 21.98 -12.01
CA GLN A 118 -38.81 23.16 -12.88
C GLN A 118 -39.51 22.88 -14.22
N GLU A 119 -39.30 21.71 -14.82
CA GLU A 119 -39.96 21.32 -16.07
C GLU A 119 -41.48 21.20 -15.90
N LEU A 120 -41.95 20.65 -14.77
CA LEU A 120 -43.37 20.58 -14.45
C LEU A 120 -43.97 21.98 -14.23
N GLU A 121 -43.25 22.88 -13.55
CA GLU A 121 -43.65 24.28 -13.41
C GLU A 121 -43.73 25.00 -14.77
N GLN A 122 -42.74 24.83 -15.64
CA GLN A 122 -42.74 25.41 -17.00
C GLN A 122 -43.90 24.89 -17.85
N LYS A 123 -44.18 23.58 -17.78
CA LYS A 123 -45.36 23.00 -18.44
C LYS A 123 -46.66 23.59 -17.88
N LYS A 124 -46.74 23.84 -16.57
CA LYS A 124 -47.91 24.45 -15.92
C LYS A 124 -48.08 25.93 -16.29
N THR A 125 -47.00 26.72 -16.39
CA THR A 125 -47.05 28.13 -16.81
C THR A 125 -47.31 28.29 -18.30
N GLN A 126 -46.79 27.40 -19.16
CA GLN A 126 -47.15 27.34 -20.58
C GLN A 126 -48.65 27.05 -20.76
N HIS A 127 -49.23 26.16 -19.95
CA HIS A 127 -50.68 25.87 -20.00
C HIS A 127 -51.57 27.06 -19.60
N VAL A 128 -51.02 28.07 -18.92
CA VAL A 128 -51.70 29.34 -18.58
C VAL A 128 -51.54 30.38 -19.71
N ALA A 129 -50.44 30.35 -20.47
CA ALA A 129 -50.21 31.22 -21.63
C ALA A 129 -51.02 30.80 -22.88
N THR A 130 -51.31 29.51 -23.08
CA THR A 130 -52.05 29.01 -24.27
C THR A 130 -53.57 29.26 -24.23
N VAL A 131 -54.12 29.85 -23.16
CA VAL A 131 -55.52 30.31 -23.14
C VAL A 131 -55.70 31.65 -23.90
N GLN A 132 -54.61 32.28 -24.36
CA GLN A 132 -54.63 33.43 -25.26
C GLN A 132 -53.60 33.26 -26.40
N GLY A 133 -53.90 32.44 -27.41
CA GLY A 133 -53.06 32.37 -28.61
C GLY A 133 -53.38 31.22 -29.56
N THR A 134 -53.99 31.56 -30.69
CA THR A 134 -54.41 30.69 -31.79
C THR A 134 -53.25 30.08 -32.60
N GLY A 135 -53.35 28.77 -32.89
CA GLY A 135 -52.96 28.12 -34.16
C GLY A 135 -51.48 27.83 -34.43
N THR A 136 -51.08 26.55 -34.56
CA THR A 136 -50.67 25.89 -35.83
C THR A 136 -50.06 24.49 -35.64
N VAL A 137 -50.63 23.54 -36.39
CA VAL A 137 -50.08 22.41 -37.19
C VAL A 137 -48.94 21.52 -36.65
N TRP A 138 -49.32 20.24 -36.49
CA TRP A 138 -48.52 19.02 -36.31
C TRP A 138 -47.66 18.70 -37.55
N SER A 139 -46.35 18.49 -37.39
CA SER A 139 -45.48 17.91 -38.43
C SER A 139 -44.80 16.63 -37.94
N LYS A 140 -45.15 15.53 -38.61
CA LYS A 140 -44.65 14.16 -38.42
C LYS A 140 -43.41 13.98 -39.30
N ARG A 141 -42.25 13.66 -38.73
CA ARG A 141 -41.07 13.24 -39.52
C ARG A 141 -40.85 11.74 -39.39
N LYS A 142 -40.75 11.14 -40.56
CA LYS A 142 -40.66 9.72 -40.92
C LYS A 142 -39.19 9.29 -40.87
N ILE A 143 -38.95 8.12 -40.30
CA ILE A 143 -37.69 7.38 -40.38
C ILE A 143 -37.75 6.63 -41.70
N ASP A 144 -36.77 6.84 -42.59
CA ASP A 144 -36.61 6.03 -43.79
C ASP A 144 -35.35 5.15 -43.68
N ASP A 145 -35.61 3.90 -44.06
CA ASP A 145 -34.81 2.70 -44.21
C ASP A 145 -33.91 2.79 -45.45
N LEU A 146 -32.65 2.35 -45.34
CA LEU A 146 -31.85 1.91 -46.48
C LEU A 146 -30.87 0.81 -46.07
N LEU A 147 -31.27 -0.43 -46.36
CA LEU A 147 -30.44 -1.61 -46.44
C LEU A 147 -29.45 -1.57 -47.62
N SER A 148 -28.25 -2.06 -47.33
CA SER A 148 -27.38 -2.90 -48.19
C SER A 148 -26.75 -2.32 -49.47
N ARG A 149 -25.42 -2.12 -49.41
CA ARG A 149 -24.55 -2.48 -50.54
C ARG A 149 -23.15 -2.95 -50.09
N SER A 150 -22.72 -4.01 -50.78
CA SER A 150 -21.37 -4.61 -50.88
C SER A 150 -20.85 -5.51 -49.76
N SER A 151 -21.31 -6.75 -49.80
CA SER A 151 -20.51 -7.96 -49.55
C SER A 151 -19.26 -7.97 -50.47
N SER A 152 -18.13 -8.49 -49.93
CA SER A 152 -16.81 -8.80 -50.56
C SER A 152 -15.59 -7.91 -50.29
N LYS A 153 -15.68 -6.74 -49.62
CA LYS A 153 -14.49 -5.94 -49.22
C LYS A 153 -14.06 -6.09 -47.74
N SER A 154 -14.93 -6.65 -46.89
CA SER A 154 -14.74 -6.70 -45.44
C SER A 154 -13.70 -7.72 -44.97
N ASP A 155 -13.52 -8.85 -45.65
CA ASP A 155 -12.61 -9.90 -45.17
C ASP A 155 -11.13 -9.52 -45.31
N ALA A 156 -10.78 -8.74 -46.33
CA ALA A 156 -9.41 -8.25 -46.50
C ALA A 156 -9.05 -7.24 -45.39
N ASP A 157 -9.96 -6.31 -45.10
CA ASP A 157 -9.78 -5.31 -44.05
C ASP A 157 -9.73 -5.97 -42.65
N VAL A 158 -10.58 -6.97 -42.39
CA VAL A 158 -10.54 -7.76 -41.14
C VAL A 158 -9.21 -8.49 -40.99
N ASN A 159 -8.68 -9.09 -42.07
CA ASN A 159 -7.39 -9.77 -42.03
C ASN A 159 -6.20 -8.81 -41.90
N VAL A 160 -6.28 -7.59 -42.45
CA VAL A 160 -5.27 -6.53 -42.25
C VAL A 160 -5.27 -6.08 -40.80
N VAL A 161 -6.45 -5.81 -40.22
CA VAL A 161 -6.59 -5.45 -38.80
C VAL A 161 -6.08 -6.57 -37.90
N ARG A 162 -6.38 -7.83 -38.20
CA ARG A 162 -5.85 -9.00 -37.48
C ARG A 162 -4.32 -9.02 -37.49
N ARG A 163 -3.69 -8.84 -38.66
CA ARG A 163 -2.21 -8.84 -38.79
C ARG A 163 -1.54 -7.68 -38.06
N GLN A 164 -2.12 -6.48 -38.15
CA GLN A 164 -1.62 -5.30 -37.44
C GLN A 164 -1.75 -5.45 -35.92
N THR A 165 -2.87 -5.99 -35.45
CA THR A 165 -3.11 -6.25 -34.02
C THR A 165 -2.11 -7.27 -33.48
N LEU A 166 -1.87 -8.35 -34.23
CA LEU A 166 -0.91 -9.39 -33.87
C LEU A 166 0.52 -8.83 -33.80
N ALA A 167 0.93 -8.02 -34.77
CA ALA A 167 2.24 -7.37 -34.77
C ALA A 167 2.43 -6.42 -33.57
N ALA A 168 1.41 -5.62 -33.25
CA ALA A 168 1.44 -4.72 -32.11
C ALA A 168 1.48 -5.47 -30.76
N LEU A 169 0.82 -6.64 -30.67
CA LEU A 169 0.87 -7.50 -29.48
C LEU A 169 2.27 -8.08 -29.27
N TYR A 170 2.92 -8.58 -30.32
CA TYR A 170 4.29 -9.09 -30.21
C TYR A 170 5.29 -8.01 -29.79
N GLN A 171 5.21 -6.80 -30.37
CA GLN A 171 6.08 -5.67 -29.97
C GLN A 171 5.87 -5.28 -28.50
N LYS A 172 4.64 -5.32 -27.99
CA LYS A 172 4.36 -5.05 -26.57
C LYS A 172 4.87 -6.16 -25.66
N MET A 173 4.77 -7.43 -26.06
CA MET A 173 5.34 -8.55 -25.30
C MET A 173 6.87 -8.46 -25.24
N GLU A 174 7.52 -8.08 -26.33
CA GLU A 174 8.97 -7.88 -26.40
C GLU A 174 9.41 -6.74 -25.48
N ALA A 175 8.78 -5.56 -25.59
CA ALA A 175 9.07 -4.42 -24.72
C ALA A 175 8.83 -4.72 -23.22
N LEU A 176 7.78 -5.47 -22.89
CA LEU A 176 7.52 -5.91 -21.51
C LEU A 176 8.59 -6.90 -21.04
N THR A 177 9.06 -7.80 -21.90
CA THR A 177 10.11 -8.77 -21.57
C THR A 177 11.47 -8.10 -21.37
N ASP A 178 11.83 -7.14 -22.21
CA ASP A 178 13.08 -6.37 -22.11
C ASP A 178 13.11 -5.44 -20.89
N SER A 179 11.93 -5.01 -20.41
CA SER A 179 11.81 -4.18 -19.22
C SER A 179 11.95 -4.94 -17.89
N LEU A 180 11.97 -6.28 -17.91
CA LEU A 180 12.11 -7.11 -16.72
C LEU A 180 13.59 -7.23 -16.30
N SER A 181 13.92 -6.68 -15.14
CA SER A 181 15.21 -6.88 -14.51
C SER A 181 15.21 -8.16 -13.68
N PRO A 182 16.32 -8.93 -13.59
CA PRO A 182 16.41 -10.10 -12.72
C PRO A 182 16.25 -9.80 -11.21
N ASN A 183 16.23 -8.52 -10.81
CA ASN A 183 16.00 -8.05 -9.45
C ASN A 183 14.59 -7.45 -9.21
N ASP A 184 13.67 -7.53 -10.18
CA ASP A 184 12.31 -7.01 -9.98
C ASP A 184 11.51 -7.81 -8.93
N HIS A 185 10.71 -7.08 -8.15
CA HIS A 185 9.86 -7.62 -7.08
C HIS A 185 8.89 -8.68 -7.61
N SER A 186 8.60 -9.71 -6.80
CA SER A 186 7.72 -10.86 -7.15
C SER A 186 6.35 -10.43 -7.69
N GLU A 187 5.81 -9.31 -7.24
CA GLU A 187 4.53 -8.74 -7.67
C GLU A 187 4.53 -8.26 -9.13
N ARG A 188 5.66 -7.73 -9.62
CA ARG A 188 5.81 -7.30 -11.03
C ARG A 188 5.85 -8.52 -11.95
N LEU A 189 6.55 -9.58 -11.55
CA LEU A 189 6.60 -10.84 -12.29
C LEU A 189 5.21 -11.50 -12.39
N ILE A 190 4.44 -11.49 -11.30
CA ILE A 190 3.07 -12.01 -11.28
C ILE A 190 2.16 -11.21 -12.22
N SER A 191 2.29 -9.87 -12.20
CA SER A 191 1.49 -8.97 -13.04
C SER A 191 1.79 -9.17 -14.53
N VAL A 192 3.06 -9.30 -14.90
CA VAL A 192 3.45 -9.58 -16.30
C VAL A 192 2.98 -10.96 -16.73
N ALA A 193 3.13 -11.99 -15.90
CA ALA A 193 2.63 -13.33 -16.21
C ALA A 193 1.10 -13.36 -16.42
N LYS A 194 0.35 -12.52 -15.69
CA LYS A 194 -1.10 -12.37 -15.87
C LYS A 194 -1.44 -11.67 -17.19
N ALA A 195 -0.75 -10.58 -17.51
CA ALA A 195 -0.93 -9.87 -18.78
C ALA A 195 -0.64 -10.77 -20.00
N VAL A 196 0.42 -11.59 -19.94
CA VAL A 196 0.76 -12.56 -21.00
C VAL A 196 -0.34 -13.61 -21.18
N ARG A 197 -0.95 -14.10 -20.08
CA ARG A 197 -2.09 -15.03 -20.16
C ARG A 197 -3.33 -14.39 -20.81
N GLU A 198 -3.67 -13.16 -20.41
CA GLU A 198 -4.81 -12.44 -20.98
C GLU A 198 -4.62 -12.16 -22.48
N ILE A 199 -3.39 -11.85 -22.90
CA ILE A 199 -3.05 -11.68 -24.33
C ILE A 199 -3.18 -13.02 -25.08
N ALA A 200 -2.74 -14.13 -24.49
CA ALA A 200 -2.86 -15.45 -25.11
C ALA A 200 -4.33 -15.89 -25.27
N GLU A 201 -5.18 -15.60 -24.28
CA GLU A 201 -6.63 -15.84 -24.34
C GLU A 201 -7.30 -14.98 -25.42
N ALA A 202 -6.97 -13.69 -25.48
CA ALA A 202 -7.45 -12.80 -26.53
C ALA A 202 -7.01 -13.25 -27.94
N ALA A 203 -5.79 -13.76 -28.07
CA ALA A 203 -5.28 -14.30 -29.33
C ALA A 203 -5.98 -15.61 -29.75
N GLN A 204 -6.43 -16.43 -28.79
CA GLN A 204 -7.23 -17.63 -29.07
C GLN A 204 -8.64 -17.29 -29.58
N LEU A 205 -9.23 -16.19 -29.11
CA LEU A 205 -10.52 -15.68 -29.59
C LEU A 205 -10.45 -15.07 -31.00
N LEU A 206 -9.25 -14.74 -31.47
CA LEU A 206 -9.01 -14.19 -32.81
C LEU A 206 -8.73 -15.26 -33.88
N LYS A 207 -8.63 -16.54 -33.50
CA LYS A 207 -8.58 -17.69 -34.43
C LYS A 207 -9.97 -17.97 -34.99
#